data_AF-A0AAE4SE64-F1
#
_entry.id   AF-A0AAE4SE64-F1
#
_cell.length_a   1.000
_cell.length_b   1.000
_cell.length_c   1.000
_cell.angle_alpha   90.00
_cell.angle_beta   90.00
_cell.angle_gamma   90.00
#
_symmetry.space_group_name_H-M   'P 1'
#
loop_
_entity.id
_entity.type
_entity.pdbx_description
1 polymer ?
#
loop_
_entity_poly.entity_id
_entity_poly.type
_entity_poly.pdbx_seq_one_letter_code
_entity_poly.pdbx_strand_id
1 'polypeptide(L)'
;MSHEIQSTQSLVSDPESEKPVKIALVRCHIVAEVCSGGGCFKAFNNKTVAFSDYDDSAEMVAAFTCGGCSGRRVKRLCKSVQKFGATTVHLSSCMCKDMDGYAKCPHIDSIKKMVEDLGLSVVEGTHH
;
A
#
# COMPACT_ATOMS: atom_id res chain seq x y z
N MET A 1 -42.92 34.19 -38.43
CA MET A 1 -42.65 34.75 -37.09
C MET A 1 -42.16 33.58 -36.26
N SER A 2 -40.84 33.37 -36.20
CA SER A 2 -39.96 33.88 -35.12
C SER A 2 -40.43 33.28 -33.78
N HIS A 3 -39.69 32.46 -33.04
CA HIS A 3 -38.31 32.57 -32.59
C HIS A 3 -37.85 31.17 -32.08
N GLU A 4 -36.65 30.69 -32.42
CA GLU A 4 -35.45 30.52 -31.54
C GLU A 4 -35.55 29.35 -30.53
N ILE A 5 -34.79 28.25 -30.69
CA ILE A 5 -33.43 27.99 -30.16
C ILE A 5 -33.47 27.97 -28.60
N GLN A 6 -33.11 26.93 -27.83
CA GLN A 6 -31.82 26.25 -27.70
C GLN A 6 -31.91 25.11 -26.66
N SER A 7 -31.10 24.06 -26.86
CA SER A 7 -30.24 23.39 -25.87
C SER A 7 -30.78 23.01 -24.48
N THR A 8 -30.79 21.71 -24.19
CA THR A 8 -29.87 21.18 -23.17
C THR A 8 -29.33 19.84 -23.64
N GLN A 9 -28.16 19.92 -24.27
CA GLN A 9 -27.19 18.84 -24.36
C GLN A 9 -26.61 18.57 -22.95
N SER A 10 -26.22 17.32 -22.73
CA SER A 10 -25.11 16.92 -21.85
C SER A 10 -25.34 16.88 -20.34
N LEU A 11 -25.48 15.65 -19.82
CA LEU A 11 -24.56 15.17 -18.78
C LEU A 11 -24.05 13.79 -19.21
N VAL A 12 -23.21 13.78 -20.25
CA VAL A 12 -22.19 12.75 -20.41
C VAL A 12 -21.23 12.90 -19.23
N SER A 13 -21.31 11.98 -18.28
CA SER A 13 -20.28 11.84 -17.25
C SER A 13 -19.10 11.08 -17.88
N ASP A 14 -18.20 11.82 -18.51
CA ASP A 14 -16.92 11.29 -18.98
C ASP A 14 -15.91 11.15 -17.82
N PRO A 15 -14.88 10.29 -17.97
CA PRO A 15 -14.42 9.35 -16.96
C PRO A 15 -13.16 9.83 -16.24
N GLU A 16 -13.29 10.19 -14.98
CA GLU A 16 -12.15 10.32 -14.09
C GLU A 16 -12.45 9.55 -12.80
N SER A 17 -12.52 8.23 -12.93
CA SER A 17 -12.22 7.38 -11.78
C SER A 17 -10.78 7.73 -11.38
N GLU A 18 -10.59 8.37 -10.23
CA GLU A 18 -9.26 8.53 -9.63
C GLU A 18 -8.49 7.23 -9.80
N LYS A 19 -7.26 7.31 -10.33
CA LYS A 19 -6.46 6.11 -10.56
C LYS A 19 -6.36 5.35 -9.24
N PRO A 20 -6.67 4.04 -9.22
CA PRO A 20 -6.72 3.29 -7.98
C PRO A 20 -5.36 3.33 -7.29
N VAL A 21 -5.37 3.52 -5.97
CA VAL A 21 -4.14 3.48 -5.17
C VAL A 21 -3.55 2.08 -5.24
N LYS A 22 -2.32 1.95 -5.72
CA LYS A 22 -1.63 0.67 -5.85
C LYS A 22 -0.63 0.49 -4.71
N ILE A 23 -0.86 -0.56 -3.93
CA ILE A 23 -0.19 -0.81 -2.66
C ILE A 23 0.75 -2.00 -2.78
N ALA A 24 1.97 -1.85 -2.26
CA ALA A 24 2.87 -2.96 -2.00
C ALA A 24 3.00 -3.21 -0.48
N LEU A 25 2.95 -4.46 -0.06
CA LEU A 25 3.08 -4.86 1.34
C LEU A 25 4.48 -5.43 1.62
N VAL A 26 5.18 -4.87 2.61
CA VAL A 26 6.44 -5.40 3.15
C VAL A 26 6.17 -6.05 4.50
N ARG A 27 6.54 -7.33 4.63
CA ARG A 27 6.42 -8.10 5.88
C ARG A 27 7.77 -8.38 6.53
N CYS A 28 7.79 -8.56 7.84
CA CYS A 28 8.98 -9.03 8.54
C CYS A 28 9.38 -10.42 8.02
N HIS A 29 10.67 -10.62 7.73
CA HIS A 29 11.15 -11.91 7.23
C HIS A 29 11.05 -13.03 8.26
N ILE A 30 11.39 -12.73 9.52
CA ILE A 30 11.40 -13.68 10.63
C ILE A 30 9.96 -14.11 10.94
N VAL A 31 9.06 -13.14 11.15
CA VAL A 31 7.65 -13.43 11.45
C VAL A 31 6.95 -14.14 10.29
N ALA A 32 7.37 -13.90 9.04
CA ALA A 32 6.79 -14.58 7.88
C ALA A 32 7.05 -16.10 7.84
N GLU A 33 7.98 -16.63 8.63
CA GLU A 33 8.19 -18.08 8.75
C GLU A 33 7.02 -18.77 9.47
N VAL A 34 6.32 -18.06 10.34
CA VAL A 34 5.17 -18.56 11.11
C VAL A 34 3.86 -17.82 10.81
N CYS A 35 3.91 -16.76 10.00
CA CYS A 35 2.76 -15.95 9.63
C CYS A 35 2.53 -15.98 8.12
N SER A 36 1.39 -16.54 7.69
CA SER A 36 0.98 -16.56 6.28
C SER A 36 0.71 -15.16 5.71
N GLY A 37 0.39 -14.20 6.57
CA GLY A 37 -0.02 -12.84 6.18
C GLY A 37 -1.51 -12.68 5.98
N GLY A 38 -2.31 -13.73 6.24
CA GLY A 38 -3.77 -13.71 6.07
C GLY A 38 -4.44 -12.54 6.79
N GLY A 39 -3.97 -12.16 7.99
CA GLY A 39 -4.48 -10.98 8.71
C GLY A 39 -4.24 -9.66 7.96
N CYS A 40 -3.08 -9.50 7.30
CA CYS A 40 -2.79 -8.31 6.50
C CYS A 40 -3.72 -8.22 5.29
N PHE A 41 -3.93 -9.33 4.58
CA PHE A 41 -4.85 -9.39 3.43
C PHE A 41 -6.30 -9.22 3.85
N LYS A 42 -6.73 -9.82 4.97
CA LYS A 42 -8.08 -9.62 5.52
C LYS A 42 -8.34 -8.15 5.84
N ALA A 43 -7.38 -7.47 6.48
CA ALA A 43 -7.52 -6.06 6.79
C ALA A 43 -7.60 -5.18 5.53
N PHE A 44 -6.80 -5.49 4.50
CA PHE A 44 -6.88 -4.82 3.21
C PHE A 44 -8.22 -5.07 2.50
N ASN A 45 -8.65 -6.33 2.39
CA ASN A 45 -9.90 -6.70 1.71
C ASN A 45 -11.12 -6.07 2.37
N ASN A 46 -11.08 -5.92 3.70
CA ASN A 46 -12.19 -5.34 4.46
C ASN A 46 -12.04 -3.83 4.69
N LYS A 47 -10.97 -3.19 4.19
CA LYS A 47 -10.65 -1.77 4.40
C LYS A 47 -10.70 -1.36 5.88
N THR A 48 -9.93 -2.07 6.72
CA THR A 48 -9.92 -1.88 8.18
C THR A 48 -8.53 -1.51 8.69
N VAL A 49 -8.49 -0.95 9.90
CA VAL A 49 -7.25 -0.59 10.61
C VAL A 49 -6.38 0.33 9.76
N ALA A 50 -5.17 -0.08 9.34
CA ALA A 50 -4.29 0.78 8.54
C ALA A 50 -4.79 0.97 7.09
N PHE A 51 -5.86 0.29 6.69
CA PHE A 51 -6.46 0.39 5.37
C PHE A 51 -7.82 1.11 5.37
N SER A 52 -8.24 1.76 6.48
CA SER A 52 -9.56 2.41 6.60
C SER A 52 -9.78 3.56 5.62
N ASP A 53 -8.71 4.22 5.20
CA ASP A 53 -8.78 5.45 4.42
C ASP A 53 -8.70 5.17 2.90
N TYR A 54 -8.58 3.90 2.51
CA TYR A 54 -8.63 3.50 1.11
C TYR A 54 -10.06 3.16 0.69
N ASP A 55 -10.45 3.62 -0.50
CA ASP A 55 -11.65 3.15 -1.17
C ASP A 55 -11.50 1.72 -1.73
N ASP A 56 -12.61 1.21 -2.28
CA ASP A 56 -12.70 -0.14 -2.86
C ASP A 56 -11.89 -0.33 -4.14
N SER A 57 -11.50 0.76 -4.82
CA SER A 57 -10.67 0.69 -6.02
C SER A 57 -9.21 0.40 -5.70
N ALA A 58 -8.74 0.64 -4.46
CA ALA A 58 -7.34 0.40 -4.12
C ALA A 58 -6.94 -1.07 -4.30
N GLU A 59 -5.76 -1.29 -4.88
CA GLU A 59 -5.25 -2.60 -5.30
C GLU A 59 -3.96 -2.98 -4.57
N MET A 60 -3.88 -4.20 -4.04
CA MET A 60 -2.60 -4.75 -3.55
C MET A 60 -1.86 -5.42 -4.71
N VAL A 61 -0.84 -4.75 -5.23
CA VAL A 61 -0.11 -5.21 -6.42
C VAL A 61 1.07 -6.13 -6.11
N ALA A 62 1.54 -6.14 -4.86
CA ALA A 62 2.63 -7.02 -4.42
C ALA A 62 2.64 -7.21 -2.91
N ALA A 63 3.11 -8.38 -2.47
CA ALA A 63 3.46 -8.63 -1.09
C ALA A 63 4.80 -9.39 -1.03
N PHE A 64 5.73 -8.92 -0.20
CA PHE A 64 7.05 -9.54 -0.05
C PHE A 64 7.63 -9.31 1.34
N THR A 65 8.67 -10.05 1.70
CA THR A 65 9.37 -9.88 2.98
C THR A 65 10.55 -8.93 2.87
N CYS A 66 10.94 -8.28 3.98
CA CYS A 66 12.11 -7.41 4.07
C CYS A 66 13.44 -8.15 3.85
N GLY A 67 13.44 -9.48 3.98
CA GLY A 67 14.63 -10.33 3.85
C GLY A 67 15.62 -10.27 5.01
N GLY A 68 15.22 -9.73 6.17
CA GLY A 68 16.04 -9.72 7.39
C GLY A 68 17.24 -8.76 7.37
N CYS A 69 17.30 -7.85 6.39
CA CYS A 69 18.39 -6.88 6.24
C CYS A 69 17.92 -5.45 6.50
N SER A 70 18.87 -4.50 6.58
CA SER A 70 18.62 -3.07 6.72
C SER A 70 17.97 -2.39 5.50
N GLY A 71 17.33 -3.16 4.62
CA GLY A 71 16.52 -2.66 3.51
C GLY A 71 17.08 -2.89 2.11
N ARG A 72 18.28 -3.46 1.93
CA ARG A 72 18.83 -3.75 0.58
C ARG A 72 17.84 -4.50 -0.32
N ARG A 73 17.18 -5.53 0.23
CA ARG A 73 16.15 -6.30 -0.49
C ARG A 73 14.91 -5.45 -0.76
N VAL A 74 14.43 -4.70 0.24
CA VAL A 74 13.27 -3.81 0.12
C VAL A 74 13.49 -2.80 -1.01
N LYS A 75 14.64 -2.12 -1.05
CA LYS A 75 14.99 -1.17 -2.13
C LYS A 75 14.83 -1.77 -3.51
N ARG A 76 15.38 -2.97 -3.72
CA ARG A 76 15.32 -3.67 -5.00
C ARG A 76 13.89 -4.03 -5.39
N LEU A 77 13.10 -4.49 -4.43
CA LEU A 77 11.71 -4.89 -4.67
C LEU A 77 10.79 -3.67 -4.85
N CYS A 78 10.98 -2.58 -4.10
CA CYS A 78 10.30 -1.29 -4.30
C CYS A 78 10.47 -0.77 -5.73
N LYS A 79 11.71 -0.76 -6.24
CA LYS A 79 11.98 -0.41 -7.66
C LYS A 79 11.29 -1.36 -8.65
N SER A 80 11.10 -2.62 -8.28
CA SER A 80 10.40 -3.58 -9.13
C SER A 80 8.90 -3.32 -9.12
N VAL A 81 8.28 -3.06 -7.96
CA VAL A 81 6.83 -2.85 -7.83
C VAL A 81 6.36 -1.50 -8.38
N GLN A 82 7.25 -0.51 -8.48
CA GLN A 82 7.00 0.73 -9.23
C GLN A 82 6.65 0.47 -10.70
N LYS A 83 7.20 -0.59 -11.33
CA LYS A 83 6.84 -0.99 -12.70
C LYS A 83 5.40 -1.50 -12.82
N PHE A 84 4.82 -1.93 -11.70
CA PHE A 84 3.41 -2.34 -11.61
C PHE A 84 2.51 -1.19 -11.12
N GLY A 85 3.06 0.03 -11.05
CA GLY A 85 2.32 1.23 -10.67
C GLY A 85 2.15 1.45 -9.18
N ALA A 86 2.86 0.70 -8.31
CA ALA A 86 2.79 0.92 -6.87
C ALA A 86 3.16 2.36 -6.50
N THR A 87 2.29 3.04 -5.76
CA THR A 87 2.49 4.40 -5.25
C THR A 87 2.70 4.42 -3.74
N THR A 88 2.19 3.39 -3.05
CA THR A 88 2.22 3.29 -1.59
C THR A 88 2.79 1.96 -1.13
N VAL A 89 3.58 1.99 -0.05
CA VAL A 89 4.17 0.82 0.58
C VAL A 89 3.71 0.74 2.03
N HIS A 90 3.02 -0.35 2.37
CA HIS A 90 2.73 -0.69 3.75
C HIS A 90 3.88 -1.48 4.37
N LEU A 91 4.43 -0.97 5.48
CA LEU A 91 5.31 -1.73 6.36
C LEU A 91 4.43 -2.42 7.41
N SER A 92 4.37 -3.75 7.40
CA SER A 92 3.40 -4.51 8.21
C SER A 92 3.50 -4.24 9.72
N SER A 93 2.41 -4.45 10.48
CA SER A 93 2.40 -4.25 11.93
C SER A 93 3.53 -5.03 12.64
N CYS A 94 3.90 -6.23 12.17
CA CYS A 94 5.00 -7.02 12.75
C CYS A 94 6.41 -6.46 12.48
N MET A 95 6.55 -5.42 11.66
CA MET A 95 7.79 -4.64 11.53
C MET A 95 7.76 -3.38 12.40
N CYS A 96 6.58 -2.77 12.56
CA CYS A 96 6.43 -1.45 13.17
C CYS A 96 6.16 -1.48 14.68
N LYS A 97 5.61 -2.58 15.21
CA LYS A 97 5.18 -2.72 16.60
C LYS A 97 5.92 -3.85 17.29
N ASP A 98 6.06 -3.74 18.61
CA ASP A 98 6.37 -4.88 19.46
C ASP A 98 5.15 -5.79 19.49
N MET A 99 5.36 -7.07 19.19
CA MET A 99 4.34 -8.10 19.18
C MET A 99 4.78 -9.20 20.15
N ASP A 100 3.86 -10.02 20.65
CA ASP A 100 4.18 -11.11 21.56
C ASP A 100 5.28 -12.02 20.97
N GLY A 101 6.47 -11.98 21.59
CA GLY A 101 7.64 -12.75 21.17
C GLY A 101 8.48 -12.13 20.03
N TYR A 102 8.12 -10.97 19.49
CA TYR A 102 8.86 -10.29 18.42
C TYR A 102 9.03 -8.80 18.67
N ALA A 103 10.27 -8.37 18.88
CA ALA A 103 10.60 -6.96 18.99
C ALA A 103 10.39 -6.22 17.66
N LYS A 104 10.09 -4.93 17.75
CA LYS A 104 10.04 -4.00 16.62
C LYS A 104 11.32 -4.12 15.77
N CYS A 105 11.18 -4.00 14.45
CA CYS A 105 12.30 -4.11 13.54
C CYS A 105 13.36 -3.02 13.84
N PRO A 106 14.64 -3.39 14.10
CA PRO A 106 15.69 -2.42 14.40
C PRO A 106 16.12 -1.57 13.19
N HIS A 107 15.59 -1.88 12.01
CA HIS A 107 15.91 -1.19 10.76
C HIS A 107 14.73 -0.45 10.15
N ILE A 108 13.61 -0.32 10.89
CA ILE A 108 12.37 0.22 10.34
C ILE A 108 12.55 1.64 9.80
N ASP A 109 13.26 2.51 10.51
CA ASP A 109 13.44 3.91 10.10
C ASP A 109 14.32 4.03 8.86
N SER A 110 15.36 3.19 8.75
CA SER A 110 16.21 3.10 7.57
C SER A 110 15.42 2.59 6.36
N ILE A 111 14.57 1.59 6.57
CA ILE A 111 13.69 1.05 5.51
C ILE A 111 12.69 2.12 5.06
N LYS A 112 12.03 2.80 6.01
CA LYS A 112 11.07 3.87 5.74
C LYS A 112 11.70 4.98 4.90
N LYS A 113 12.80 5.56 5.38
CA LYS A 113 13.52 6.62 4.68
C LYS A 113 13.91 6.21 3.26
N MET A 114 14.41 4.99 3.09
CA MET A 114 14.80 4.50 1.78
C MET A 114 13.61 4.28 0.82
N VAL A 115 12.43 3.93 1.33
CA VAL A 115 11.21 3.86 0.50
C VAL A 115 10.74 5.26 0.12
N GLU A 116 10.78 6.21 1.06
CA GLU A 116 10.48 7.62 0.81
C GLU A 116 11.44 8.23 -0.23
N ASP A 117 12.75 7.92 -0.15
CA ASP A 117 13.77 8.33 -1.11
C ASP A 117 13.53 7.78 -2.54
N LEU A 118 12.69 6.74 -2.69
CA LEU A 118 12.26 6.23 -4.00
C LEU A 118 11.00 6.95 -4.54
N GLY A 119 10.46 7.93 -3.81
CA GLY A 119 9.23 8.65 -4.17
C GLY A 119 7.95 7.87 -3.89
N LEU A 120 8.00 6.89 -2.99
CA LEU A 120 6.84 6.08 -2.59
C LEU A 120 6.31 6.56 -1.24
N SER A 121 4.99 6.62 -1.10
CA SER A 121 4.35 6.87 0.20
C SER A 121 4.56 5.68 1.12
N VAL A 122 4.86 5.93 2.39
CA VAL A 122 5.00 4.87 3.41
C VAL A 122 3.86 4.94 4.40
N VAL A 123 3.20 3.81 4.63
CA VAL A 123 2.21 3.65 5.70
C VAL A 123 2.70 2.57 6.65
N GLU A 124 2.63 2.85 7.95
CA GLU A 124 3.02 1.91 9.00
C GLU A 124 1.80 1.13 9.49
N GLY A 125 1.92 -0.18 9.55
CA GLY A 125 0.90 -1.08 10.04
C GLY A 125 0.05 -1.75 8.96
N THR A 126 -0.67 -2.78 9.39
CA THR A 126 -1.70 -3.48 8.61
C THR A 126 -2.95 -3.74 9.42
N HIS A 127 -2.93 -4.74 10.30
CA HIS A 127 -4.13 -5.32 10.93
C HIS A 127 -4.13 -5.31 12.46
N HIS A 128 -3.08 -4.75 13.06
CA HIS A 128 -2.97 -4.47 14.50
C HIS A 128 -2.65 -3.00 14.68
#